data_AF-A0A392MVJ5-F1
#
_entry.id   AF-A0A392MVJ5-F1
#
_cell.length_a   1.000
_cell.length_b   1.000
_cell.length_c   1.000
_cell.angle_alpha   90.00
_cell.angle_beta   90.00
_cell.angle_gamma   90.00
#
_symmetry.space_group_name_H-M   'P 1'
#
loop_
_entity.id
_entity.type
_entity.pdbx_description
1 polymer ?
#
loop_
_entity_poly.entity_id
_entity_poly.type
_entity_poly.pdbx_seq_one_letter_code
_entity_poly.pdbx_strand_id
1 'polypeptide(L)'
;MLAVTDGTNDLVRAINNRLSALSFHIRQYYWVDMKKINEIYRYKTEEYSMDAINKFNIYPEQIPFWVMDWIPEKGGYLIGNLQPAHMDFRFFTLGNLWSIISSLSTPRQNEAILNLIEAKWDDLVGHMPLKICYPALDNEEWRIITGSDPKNTQNFF
;
A
#
# COMPACT_ATOMS: atom_id res chain seq x y z
N MET A 1 19.93 19.17 -3.91
CA MET A 1 19.32 19.49 -5.22
C MET A 1 20.45 19.50 -6.24
N LEU A 2 20.33 18.77 -7.35
CA LEU A 2 21.40 18.70 -8.37
C LEU A 2 21.58 20.07 -9.04
N ALA A 3 22.82 20.53 -9.19
CA ALA A 3 23.10 21.74 -9.94
C ALA A 3 22.76 21.53 -11.42
N VAL A 4 21.97 22.45 -11.97
CA VAL A 4 21.57 22.42 -13.38
C VAL A 4 22.76 22.92 -14.20
N THR A 5 23.35 22.01 -14.96
CA THR A 5 24.44 22.27 -15.91
C THR A 5 24.06 21.64 -17.25
N ASP A 6 24.71 22.02 -18.34
CA ASP A 6 24.39 21.48 -19.67
C ASP A 6 24.50 19.94 -19.74
N GLY A 7 25.36 19.34 -18.91
CA GLY A 7 25.50 17.88 -18.79
C GLY A 7 24.49 17.18 -17.86
N THR A 8 23.75 17.92 -17.02
CA THR A 8 22.80 17.34 -16.04
C THR A 8 21.33 17.63 -16.35
N ASN A 9 21.05 18.44 -17.37
CA ASN A 9 19.69 18.82 -17.78
C ASN A 9 18.77 17.63 -18.07
N ASP A 10 19.27 16.62 -18.78
CA ASP A 10 18.50 15.42 -19.11
C ASP A 10 18.13 14.61 -17.86
N LEU A 11 19.06 14.50 -16.91
CA LEU A 11 18.84 13.81 -15.64
C LEU A 11 17.80 14.56 -14.79
N VAL A 12 17.91 15.88 -14.68
CA VAL A 12 16.93 16.70 -13.93
C VAL A 12 15.53 16.55 -14.53
N ARG A 13 15.42 16.57 -15.86
CA ARG A 13 14.14 16.34 -16.56
C ARG A 13 13.58 14.94 -16.31
N ALA A 14 14.42 13.91 -16.37
CA ALA A 14 14.00 12.53 -16.10
C ALA A 14 13.51 12.35 -14.65
N ILE A 15 14.21 12.95 -13.67
CA ILE A 15 13.83 12.93 -12.26
C ILE A 15 12.46 13.61 -12.06
N ASN A 16 12.26 14.81 -12.60
CA ASN A 16 11.00 15.54 -12.45
C ASN A 16 9.82 14.78 -13.07
N ASN A 17 10.02 14.21 -14.27
CA ASN A 17 9.01 13.39 -14.92
C ASN A 17 8.65 12.15 -14.08
N ARG A 18 9.67 11.48 -13.52
CA ARG A 18 9.46 10.30 -12.66
C ARG A 18 8.77 10.67 -11.35
N LEU A 19 9.15 11.75 -10.69
CA LEU A 19 8.55 12.20 -9.43
C LEU A 19 7.05 12.47 -9.58
N SER A 20 6.66 13.14 -10.67
CA SER A 20 5.25 13.41 -10.96
C SER A 20 4.46 12.12 -11.20
N ALA A 21 4.96 11.25 -12.09
CA ALA A 21 4.30 9.98 -12.42
C ALA A 21 4.22 9.03 -11.21
N LEU A 22 5.29 8.94 -10.42
CA LEU A 22 5.34 8.10 -9.23
C LEU A 22 4.39 8.58 -8.15
N SER A 23 4.34 9.90 -7.92
CA SER A 23 3.42 10.49 -6.94
C SER A 23 1.97 10.21 -7.31
N PHE A 24 1.61 10.38 -8.59
CA PHE A 24 0.28 10.02 -9.07
C PHE A 24 -0.01 8.53 -8.86
N HIS A 25 0.91 7.67 -9.30
CA HIS A 25 0.74 6.23 -9.26
C HIS A 25 0.52 5.72 -7.82
N ILE A 26 1.35 6.13 -6.87
CA ILE A 26 1.23 5.71 -5.46
C ILE A 26 -0.05 6.27 -4.84
N ARG A 27 -0.34 7.56 -5.02
CA ARG A 27 -1.54 8.18 -4.42
C ARG A 27 -2.85 7.59 -4.93
N GLN A 28 -2.90 7.14 -6.18
CA GLN A 28 -4.12 6.65 -6.80
C GLN A 28 -4.29 5.14 -6.67
N TYR A 29 -3.22 4.37 -6.90
CA TYR A 29 -3.33 2.92 -7.02
C TYR A 29 -2.88 2.15 -5.78
N TYR A 30 -2.01 2.72 -4.95
CA TYR A 30 -1.62 2.09 -3.68
C TYR A 30 -2.53 2.50 -2.52
N TRP A 31 -3.28 3.59 -2.64
CA TRP A 31 -4.16 4.05 -1.57
C TRP A 31 -5.35 3.11 -1.39
N VAL A 32 -5.62 2.72 -0.15
CA VAL A 32 -6.80 1.98 0.24
C VAL A 32 -7.49 2.65 1.44
N ASP A 33 -8.79 2.81 1.31
CA ASP A 33 -9.72 3.19 2.38
C ASP A 33 -11.04 2.43 2.15
N MET A 34 -12.01 2.55 3.05
CA MET A 34 -13.29 1.84 2.92
C MET A 34 -13.99 2.15 1.58
N LYS A 35 -13.85 3.36 1.03
CA LYS A 35 -14.46 3.71 -0.25
C LYS A 35 -13.75 3.00 -1.39
N LYS A 36 -12.42 2.95 -1.36
CA LYS A 36 -11.62 2.28 -2.38
C LYS A 36 -11.84 0.77 -2.38
N ILE A 37 -11.95 0.14 -1.22
CA ILE A 37 -12.25 -1.29 -1.16
C ILE A 37 -13.61 -1.60 -1.76
N ASN A 38 -14.63 -0.79 -1.44
CA ASN A 38 -15.95 -0.93 -2.05
C ASN A 38 -15.94 -0.74 -3.57
N GLU A 39 -15.03 0.08 -4.10
CA GLU A 39 -14.79 0.21 -5.54
C GLU A 39 -14.17 -1.06 -6.13
N ILE A 40 -13.09 -1.57 -5.51
CA ILE A 40 -12.39 -2.79 -5.96
C ILE A 40 -13.33 -4.00 -5.92
N TYR A 41 -14.18 -4.10 -4.89
CA TYR A 41 -15.19 -5.16 -4.78
C TYR A 41 -16.20 -5.18 -5.93
N ARG A 42 -16.35 -4.05 -6.65
CA ARG A 42 -17.25 -3.89 -7.81
C ARG A 42 -16.51 -3.91 -9.14
N TYR A 43 -15.21 -4.23 -9.15
CA TYR A 43 -14.45 -4.33 -10.39
C TYR A 43 -15.02 -5.41 -11.28
N LYS A 44 -15.10 -5.08 -12.57
CA LYS A 44 -15.25 -6.07 -13.61
C LYS A 44 -13.86 -6.56 -13.99
N THR A 45 -13.75 -7.85 -14.24
CA THR A 45 -12.51 -8.49 -14.70
C THR A 45 -12.44 -8.43 -16.22
N GLU A 46 -11.24 -8.64 -16.77
CA GLU A 46 -11.00 -8.74 -18.21
C GLU A 46 -11.36 -7.47 -19.00
N GLU A 47 -11.28 -6.31 -18.36
CA GLU A 47 -11.46 -5.02 -19.03
C GLU A 47 -10.27 -4.74 -19.96
N TYR A 48 -10.53 -4.68 -21.27
CA TYR A 48 -9.52 -4.35 -22.27
C TYR A 48 -9.84 -2.98 -22.89
N SER A 49 -9.41 -1.91 -22.22
CA SER A 49 -9.55 -0.52 -22.68
C SER A 49 -8.53 0.40 -22.00
N MET A 50 -8.17 1.51 -22.65
CA MET A 50 -7.39 2.58 -22.02
C MET A 50 -8.19 3.31 -20.92
N ASP A 51 -9.52 3.24 -21.00
CA ASP A 51 -10.46 3.81 -20.03
C ASP A 51 -10.92 2.78 -18.98
N ALA A 52 -10.25 1.62 -18.91
CA ALA A 52 -10.56 0.59 -17.92
C ALA A 52 -10.41 1.13 -16.48
N ILE A 53 -11.38 0.80 -15.65
CA ILE A 53 -11.34 1.13 -14.21
C ILE A 53 -10.39 0.15 -13.53
N ASN A 54 -10.49 -1.14 -13.88
CA ASN A 54 -9.65 -2.20 -13.35
C ASN A 54 -8.34 -2.34 -14.15
N LYS A 55 -7.47 -1.33 -14.06
CA LYS A 55 -6.23 -1.26 -14.87
C LYS A 55 -5.25 -2.41 -14.65
N PHE A 56 -5.31 -3.06 -13.48
CA PHE A 56 -4.41 -4.14 -13.12
C PHE A 56 -5.10 -5.51 -13.19
N ASN A 57 -6.34 -5.59 -13.68
CA ASN A 57 -7.12 -6.83 -13.71
C ASN A 57 -7.15 -7.54 -12.34
N ILE A 58 -7.41 -6.78 -11.28
CA ILE A 58 -7.55 -7.29 -9.92
C ILE A 58 -8.87 -8.04 -9.82
N TYR A 59 -8.81 -9.25 -9.28
CA TYR A 59 -9.96 -10.08 -8.98
C TYR A 59 -10.50 -9.69 -7.59
N PRO A 60 -11.78 -9.30 -7.46
CA PRO A 60 -12.38 -8.93 -6.16
C PRO A 60 -12.20 -10.01 -5.08
N GLU A 61 -12.12 -11.28 -5.48
CA GLU A 61 -11.92 -12.43 -4.60
C GLU A 61 -10.55 -12.43 -3.91
N GLN A 62 -9.59 -11.61 -4.37
CA GLN A 62 -8.28 -11.45 -3.73
C GLN A 62 -8.31 -10.55 -2.51
N ILE A 63 -9.39 -9.79 -2.28
CA ILE A 63 -9.49 -8.93 -1.10
C ILE A 63 -9.61 -9.82 0.13
N PRO A 64 -8.63 -9.81 1.05
CA PRO A 64 -8.69 -10.64 2.24
C PRO A 64 -9.85 -10.21 3.14
N PHE A 65 -10.57 -11.17 3.70
CA PHE A 65 -11.74 -10.91 4.56
C PHE A 65 -11.40 -9.97 5.73
N TRP A 66 -10.19 -10.09 6.31
CA TRP A 66 -9.77 -9.27 7.45
C TRP A 66 -9.71 -7.77 7.13
N VAL A 67 -9.45 -7.38 5.87
CA VAL A 67 -9.25 -5.97 5.51
C VAL A 67 -10.54 -5.16 5.72
N MET A 68 -11.69 -5.75 5.40
CA MET A 68 -12.99 -5.07 5.49
C MET A 68 -13.34 -4.69 6.93
N ASP A 69 -13.08 -5.58 7.89
CA ASP A 69 -13.35 -5.33 9.30
C ASP A 69 -12.22 -4.53 9.97
N TRP A 70 -11.04 -4.52 9.36
CA TRP A 70 -9.87 -3.89 9.93
C TRP A 70 -9.76 -2.39 9.63
N ILE A 71 -10.19 -1.90 8.47
CA ILE A 71 -10.09 -0.46 8.16
C ILE A 71 -11.20 0.35 8.85
N PRO A 72 -10.86 1.37 9.68
CA PRO A 72 -11.85 2.24 10.30
C PRO A 72 -12.41 3.25 9.29
N GLU A 73 -13.59 3.79 9.56
CA GLU A 73 -14.31 4.68 8.63
C GLU A 73 -13.50 5.91 8.20
N LYS A 74 -12.69 6.47 9.11
CA LYS A 74 -11.81 7.64 8.87
C LYS A 74 -10.34 7.27 8.66
N GLY A 75 -10.04 6.00 8.40
CA GLY A 75 -8.69 5.52 8.15
C GLY A 75 -8.45 5.06 6.72
N GLY A 76 -7.18 4.85 6.43
CA GLY A 76 -6.69 4.33 5.16
C GLY A 76 -5.18 4.27 5.16
N TYR A 77 -4.60 3.53 4.22
CA TYR A 77 -3.16 3.37 4.12
C TYR A 77 -2.73 3.08 2.68
N LEU A 78 -1.42 3.10 2.46
CA LEU A 78 -0.80 2.59 1.25
C LEU A 78 -0.54 1.09 1.41
N ILE A 79 -1.15 0.29 0.53
CA ILE A 79 -0.99 -1.16 0.47
C ILE A 79 0.49 -1.56 0.28
N GLY A 80 0.83 -2.80 0.62
CA GLY A 80 2.20 -3.30 0.54
C GLY A 80 2.71 -3.45 -0.88
N ASN A 81 1.86 -3.88 -1.81
CA ASN A 81 2.27 -4.12 -3.20
C ASN A 81 1.12 -4.05 -4.20
N LEU A 82 1.45 -3.75 -5.44
CA LEU A 82 0.53 -3.75 -6.58
C LEU A 82 1.21 -4.27 -7.84
N GLN A 83 0.61 -5.30 -8.44
CA GLN A 83 1.11 -5.98 -9.63
C GLN A 83 -0.07 -6.35 -10.54
N PRO A 84 0.19 -6.72 -11.82
CA PRO A 84 -0.84 -7.29 -12.66
C PRO A 84 -1.50 -8.51 -11.98
N ALA A 85 -2.83 -8.47 -11.87
CA ALA A 85 -3.66 -9.47 -11.22
C ALA A 85 -3.29 -9.79 -9.76
N HIS A 86 -2.60 -8.90 -9.05
CA HIS A 86 -2.26 -9.12 -7.64
C HIS A 86 -2.13 -7.81 -6.85
N MET A 87 -2.76 -7.79 -5.67
CA MET A 87 -2.69 -6.69 -4.72
C MET A 87 -2.38 -7.25 -3.33
N ASP A 88 -1.31 -6.75 -2.70
CA ASP A 88 -0.93 -7.14 -1.34
C ASP A 88 -1.45 -6.10 -0.35
N PHE A 89 -2.57 -6.44 0.30
CA PHE A 89 -3.24 -5.56 1.26
C PHE A 89 -2.53 -5.46 2.61
N ARG A 90 -1.39 -6.12 2.86
CA ARG A 90 -0.73 -5.97 4.17
C ARG A 90 -0.30 -4.52 4.40
N PHE A 91 -0.48 -4.05 5.63
CA PHE A 91 0.01 -2.76 6.08
C PHE A 91 1.52 -2.88 6.33
N PHE A 92 2.31 -1.98 5.75
CA PHE A 92 3.75 -1.86 6.04
C PHE A 92 4.05 -0.52 6.68
N THR A 93 4.54 -0.56 7.92
CA THR A 93 4.72 0.63 8.77
C THR A 93 5.71 1.60 8.17
N LEU A 94 6.88 1.11 7.76
CA LEU A 94 7.94 1.97 7.23
C LEU A 94 7.50 2.69 5.95
N GLY A 95 6.81 2.02 5.04
CA GLY A 95 6.32 2.63 3.80
C GLY A 95 5.31 3.75 4.05
N ASN A 96 4.36 3.51 4.95
CA ASN A 96 3.31 4.49 5.30
C ASN A 96 3.86 5.69 6.08
N LEU A 97 4.76 5.47 7.04
CA LEU A 97 5.37 6.59 7.76
C LEU A 97 6.31 7.40 6.86
N TRP A 98 7.08 6.73 6.00
CA TRP A 98 7.98 7.43 5.08
C TRP A 98 7.23 8.25 4.05
N SER A 99 6.05 7.79 3.59
CA SER A 99 5.23 8.57 2.65
C SER A 99 4.75 9.89 3.25
N ILE A 100 4.47 9.91 4.56
CA ILE A 100 4.13 11.14 5.30
C ILE A 100 5.35 12.06 5.36
N ILE A 101 6.49 11.55 5.82
CA ILE A 101 7.72 12.33 6.03
C ILE A 101 8.22 12.92 4.71
N SER A 102 8.14 12.17 3.62
CA SER A 102 8.62 12.60 2.30
C SER A 102 7.63 13.47 1.53
N SER A 103 6.48 13.83 2.12
CA SER A 103 5.36 14.51 1.42
C SER A 103 4.84 13.77 0.18
N LEU A 104 5.01 12.45 0.14
CA LEU A 104 4.53 11.63 -0.96
C LEU A 104 3.01 11.47 -0.88
N SER A 105 2.45 11.24 0.29
CA SER A 105 1.00 11.16 0.50
C SER A 105 0.39 12.57 0.66
N THR A 106 -0.89 12.70 0.31
CA THR A 106 -1.64 13.96 0.45
C THR A 106 -1.97 14.23 1.94
N PRO A 107 -2.27 15.48 2.35
CA PRO A 107 -2.63 15.79 3.73
C PRO A 107 -3.79 14.93 4.27
N ARG A 108 -4.82 14.69 3.45
CA ARG A 108 -5.94 13.80 3.79
C ARG A 108 -5.49 12.35 4.00
N GLN A 109 -4.58 11.85 3.17
CA GLN A 109 -4.03 10.50 3.32
C GLN A 109 -3.17 10.39 4.58
N ASN A 110 -2.37 11.42 4.88
CA ASN A 110 -1.56 11.46 6.10
C ASN A 110 -2.44 11.38 7.36
N GLU A 111 -3.51 12.18 7.42
CA GLU A 111 -4.47 12.15 8.51
C GLU A 111 -5.13 10.77 8.62
N ALA A 112 -5.57 10.18 7.50
CA ALA A 112 -6.19 8.85 7.50
C ALA A 112 -5.22 7.72 7.91
N ILE A 113 -3.92 7.80 7.57
CA ILE A 113 -2.90 6.85 8.05
C ILE A 113 -2.74 6.98 9.56
N LEU A 114 -2.66 8.21 10.09
CA LEU A 114 -2.51 8.43 11.52
C LEU A 114 -3.76 7.99 12.29
N ASN A 115 -4.96 8.27 11.77
CA ASN A 115 -6.23 7.79 12.32
C ASN A 115 -6.30 6.26 12.34
N LEU A 116 -5.79 5.59 11.29
CA LEU A 116 -5.70 4.13 11.26
C LEU A 116 -4.79 3.61 12.36
N ILE A 117 -3.59 4.19 12.53
CA ILE A 117 -2.63 3.80 13.57
C ILE A 117 -3.24 3.99 14.96
N GLU A 118 -3.93 5.10 15.20
CA GLU A 118 -4.62 5.37 16.47
C GLU A 118 -5.76 4.38 16.71
N ALA A 119 -6.61 4.11 15.71
CA ALA A 119 -7.74 3.20 15.84
C ALA A 119 -7.33 1.72 15.95
N LYS A 120 -6.17 1.35 15.40
CA LYS A 120 -5.63 -0.02 15.41
C LYS A 120 -4.32 -0.08 16.19
N TRP A 121 -4.27 0.67 17.29
CA TRP A 121 -3.10 0.78 18.15
C TRP A 121 -2.65 -0.58 18.69
N ASP A 122 -3.58 -1.40 19.18
CA ASP A 122 -3.25 -2.72 19.72
C ASP A 122 -2.64 -3.66 18.66
N ASP A 123 -3.09 -3.55 17.41
CA ASP A 123 -2.60 -4.37 16.29
C ASP A 123 -1.25 -3.88 15.76
N LEU A 124 -1.03 -2.56 15.68
CA LEU A 124 0.15 -1.98 15.01
C LEU A 124 1.29 -1.60 15.97
N VAL A 125 0.95 -1.33 17.23
CA VAL A 125 1.88 -0.94 18.29
C VAL A 125 1.88 -1.99 19.40
N GLY A 126 0.69 -2.38 19.89
CA GLY A 126 0.56 -3.30 21.02
C GLY A 126 1.39 -2.86 22.22
N HIS A 127 2.15 -3.80 22.80
CA HIS A 127 3.06 -3.53 23.92
C HIS A 127 4.47 -3.07 23.50
N MET A 128 4.81 -3.15 22.20
CA MET A 128 6.14 -2.83 21.69
C MET A 128 6.04 -2.14 20.32
N PRO A 129 6.18 -0.80 20.27
CA PRO A 129 6.21 -0.08 19.00
C PRO A 129 7.45 -0.46 18.18
N LEU A 130 7.38 -0.72 16.88
CA LEU A 130 6.20 -0.85 16.00
C LEU A 130 6.26 -2.19 15.27
N LYS A 131 5.11 -2.75 14.89
CA LYS A 131 5.06 -3.89 13.97
C LYS A 131 5.64 -3.50 12.62
N ILE A 132 6.41 -4.39 11.98
CA ILE A 132 6.97 -4.16 10.65
C ILE A 132 5.87 -4.19 9.59
N CYS A 133 5.00 -5.20 9.67
CA CYS A 133 3.82 -5.33 8.84
C CYS A 133 2.65 -5.96 9.61
N TYR A 134 1.45 -5.81 9.07
CA TYR A 134 0.23 -6.43 9.60
C TYR A 134 -0.72 -6.86 8.47
N PRO A 135 -1.39 -8.02 8.59
CA PRO A 135 -1.13 -9.10 9.55
C PRO A 135 0.11 -9.92 9.18
N ALA A 136 0.51 -10.81 10.08
CA ALA A 136 1.50 -11.84 9.77
C ALA A 136 0.93 -12.87 8.78
N LEU A 137 1.81 -13.50 7.99
CA LEU A 137 1.43 -14.63 7.15
C LEU A 137 1.16 -15.84 8.03
N ASP A 138 0.07 -16.56 7.75
CA ASP A 138 -0.33 -17.74 8.51
C ASP A 138 -0.25 -19.03 7.65
N ASN A 139 0.00 -20.16 8.32
CA ASN A 139 -0.14 -21.50 7.79
C ASN A 139 0.39 -21.72 6.36
N GLU A 140 -0.50 -21.85 5.38
CA GLU A 140 -0.16 -22.11 3.99
C GLU A 140 0.47 -20.90 3.31
N GLU A 141 0.00 -19.68 3.61
CA GLU A 141 0.58 -18.45 3.07
C GLU A 141 2.03 -18.31 3.53
N TRP A 142 2.32 -18.60 4.80
CA TRP A 142 3.70 -18.60 5.29
C TRP A 142 4.55 -19.63 4.55
N ARG A 143 4.08 -20.87 4.39
CA ARG A 143 4.82 -21.92 3.68
C ARG A 143 5.14 -21.54 2.24
N ILE A 144 4.15 -20.99 1.53
CA ILE A 144 4.26 -20.66 0.11
C ILE A 144 5.10 -19.41 -0.10
N ILE A 145 4.81 -18.32 0.61
CA ILE A 145 5.45 -17.01 0.37
C ILE A 145 6.87 -16.98 0.92
N THR A 146 7.11 -17.56 2.10
CA THR A 146 8.44 -17.54 2.73
C THR A 146 9.30 -18.73 2.35
N GLY A 147 8.73 -19.76 1.72
CA GLY A 147 9.42 -21.04 1.51
C GLY A 147 9.60 -21.83 2.80
N SER A 148 8.67 -21.67 3.76
CA SER A 148 8.77 -22.24 5.12
C SER A 148 10.00 -21.76 5.89
N ASP A 149 10.35 -20.48 5.77
CA ASP A 149 11.50 -19.89 6.47
C ASP A 149 11.27 -19.84 7.99
N PRO A 150 12.01 -20.64 8.79
CA PRO A 150 11.79 -20.75 10.23
C PRO A 150 12.08 -19.46 11.00
N LYS A 151 12.71 -18.44 10.40
CA LYS A 151 12.90 -17.13 11.05
C LYS A 151 11.67 -16.23 10.98
N ASN A 152 10.80 -16.47 10.00
CA ASN A 152 9.67 -15.59 9.71
C ASN A 152 8.33 -16.21 10.16
N THR A 153 8.31 -16.86 11.32
CA THR A 153 7.07 -17.46 11.87
C THR A 153 6.16 -16.43 12.52
N GLN A 154 4.85 -16.70 12.55
CA GLN A 154 3.81 -15.83 13.11
C GLN A 154 4.11 -15.28 14.52
N ASN A 155 4.74 -16.08 15.39
CA ASN A 155 5.02 -15.68 16.78
C ASN A 155 5.97 -14.49 16.94
N PHE A 156 6.69 -14.09 15.88
CA PHE A 156 7.65 -12.99 15.94
C PHE A 156 7.12 -11.64 15.46
N PHE A 157 5.87 -11.56 14.97
CA PHE A 157 5.31 -10.34 14.37
C PHE A 157 4.10 -9.78 15.12
#